data_AF-A0A059DBL5-F1
#
_entry.id   AF-A0A059DBL5-F1
#
_cell.length_a   1.000
_cell.length_b   1.000
_cell.length_c   1.000
_cell.angle_alpha   90.00
_cell.angle_beta   90.00
_cell.angle_gamma   90.00
#
_symmetry.space_group_name_H-M   'P 1'
#
loop_
_entity.id
_entity.type
_entity.pdbx_description
1 polymer ?
#
loop_
_entity_poly.entity_id
_entity_poly.type
_entity_poly.pdbx_seq_one_letter_code
_entity_poly.pdbx_strand_id
1 'polypeptide(L)'
;MSKKKFEIEKFDESNNFVLWSIKMRALLITQGLAKALDDEDELHIIMKASERVELMEKAKSIILLNLNDEVLIEVVEEKDPTALWVKL
;
A
#
# COMPACT_ATOMS: atom_id res chain seq x y z
N MET A 1 8.32 -13.72 -19.04
CA MET A 1 8.20 -14.45 -17.76
C MET A 1 6.87 -14.07 -17.13
N SER A 2 6.00 -15.04 -16.82
CA SER A 2 4.70 -14.74 -16.21
C SER A 2 4.92 -14.23 -14.79
N LYS A 3 4.64 -12.95 -14.52
CA LYS A 3 4.60 -12.43 -13.15
C LYS A 3 3.49 -13.19 -12.43
N LYS A 4 3.85 -14.09 -11.51
CA LYS A 4 2.88 -14.77 -10.66
C LYS A 4 2.20 -13.69 -9.82
N LYS A 5 0.93 -13.41 -10.13
CA LYS A 5 0.14 -12.41 -9.40
C LYS A 5 -0.18 -13.03 -8.05
N PHE A 6 0.38 -12.46 -6.98
CA PHE A 6 -0.03 -12.80 -5.64
C PHE A 6 -1.38 -12.11 -5.41
N GLU A 7 -2.45 -12.90 -5.39
CA GLU A 7 -3.77 -12.39 -5.08
C GLU A 7 -3.99 -12.50 -3.57
N ILE A 8 -4.22 -11.34 -2.95
CA ILE A 8 -4.61 -11.21 -1.57
C ILE A 8 -6.12 -11.00 -1.59
N GLU A 9 -6.82 -11.60 -0.64
CA GLU A 9 -8.22 -11.28 -0.40
C GLU A 9 -8.38 -9.79 -0.11
N LYS A 10 -9.42 -9.18 -0.68
CA LYS A 10 -9.70 -7.76 -0.46
C LYS A 10 -10.07 -7.52 1.01
N PHE A 11 -9.62 -6.41 1.58
CA PHE A 11 -10.04 -6.02 2.92
C PHE A 11 -11.43 -5.39 2.88
N ASP A 12 -12.33 -5.86 3.74
CA ASP A 12 -13.75 -5.50 3.78
C ASP A 12 -14.26 -5.22 5.21
N GLU A 13 -13.36 -4.86 6.13
CA GLU A 13 -13.59 -4.64 7.58
C GLU A 13 -14.05 -5.86 8.40
N SER A 14 -14.70 -6.83 7.76
CA SER A 14 -15.09 -8.10 8.38
C SER A 14 -13.91 -9.07 8.51
N ASN A 15 -12.96 -8.94 7.58
CA ASN A 15 -11.74 -9.73 7.54
C ASN A 15 -10.72 -9.32 8.62
N ASN A 16 -9.88 -10.27 9.03
CA ASN A 16 -8.83 -10.00 10.02
C ASN A 16 -7.77 -9.04 9.44
N PHE A 17 -7.82 -7.78 9.87
CA PHE A 17 -6.90 -6.73 9.42
C PHE A 17 -5.43 -7.09 9.66
N VAL A 18 -5.09 -7.73 10.79
CA VAL A 18 -3.71 -8.13 11.08
C VAL A 18 -3.19 -9.13 10.05
N LEU A 19 -4.00 -10.12 9.67
CA LEU A 19 -3.62 -11.08 8.64
C LEU A 19 -3.52 -10.42 7.26
N TRP A 20 -4.47 -9.55 6.93
CA TRP A 20 -4.47 -8.82 5.65
C TRP A 20 -3.25 -7.90 5.52
N SER A 21 -2.95 -7.11 6.54
CA SER A 21 -1.81 -6.17 6.57
C SER A 21 -0.47 -6.90 6.46
N ILE A 22 -0.31 -8.07 7.10
CA ILE A 22 0.89 -8.92 6.93
C ILE A 22 1.05 -9.36 5.46
N LYS A 23 -0.03 -9.87 4.84
CA LYS A 23 -0.01 -10.29 3.43
C LYS A 23 0.27 -9.11 2.50
N MET A 24 -0.34 -7.96 2.76
CA MET A 24 -0.19 -6.75 1.98
C MET A 24 1.25 -6.20 2.05
N ARG A 25 1.83 -6.16 3.25
CA ARG A 25 3.24 -5.78 3.43
C ARG A 25 4.17 -6.74 2.69
N ALA A 26 3.91 -8.04 2.75
CA ALA A 26 4.68 -9.02 1.98
C ALA A 26 4.58 -8.77 0.46
N LEU A 27 3.38 -8.46 -0.06
CA LEU A 27 3.20 -8.07 -1.46
C LEU A 27 4.02 -6.83 -1.83
N LEU A 28 3.97 -5.77 -1.02
CA LEU A 28 4.75 -4.55 -1.26
C LEU A 28 6.27 -4.83 -1.24
N ILE A 29 6.76 -5.70 -0.34
CA ILE A 29 8.16 -6.14 -0.32
C ILE A 29 8.52 -6.83 -1.63
N THR A 30 7.71 -7.78 -2.10
CA THR A 30 7.98 -8.49 -3.37
C THR A 30 8.00 -7.58 -4.60
N GLN A 31 7.34 -6.42 -4.52
CA GLN A 31 7.30 -5.42 -5.58
C GLN A 31 8.35 -4.30 -5.41
N GLY A 32 9.13 -4.32 -4.32
CA GLY A 32 10.12 -3.27 -4.02
C GLY A 32 9.51 -1.95 -3.55
N LEU A 33 8.27 -2.00 -3.03
CA LEU A 33 7.48 -0.82 -2.66
C LEU A 33 7.27 -0.68 -1.15
N ALA A 34 7.78 -1.62 -0.34
CA ALA A 34 7.57 -1.60 1.11
C ALA A 34 8.07 -0.32 1.80
N LYS A 35 9.10 0.32 1.22
CA LYS A 35 9.65 1.58 1.73
C LYS A 35 8.64 2.73 1.70
N ALA A 36 7.55 2.62 0.93
CA ALA A 36 6.49 3.62 0.91
C ALA A 36 5.72 3.72 2.23
N LEU A 37 5.90 2.73 3.12
CA LEU A 37 5.31 2.70 4.46
C LEU A 37 6.32 3.11 5.55
N ASP A 38 7.56 3.42 5.17
CA ASP A 38 8.58 3.92 6.10
C ASP A 38 8.44 5.45 6.26
N ASP A 39 9.19 6.03 7.21
CA ASP A 39 9.12 7.46 7.52
C ASP A 39 9.47 8.34 6.32
N GLU A 40 8.66 9.38 6.08
CA GLU A 40 8.84 10.31 4.96
C GLU A 40 10.20 11.03 5.01
N ASP A 41 10.71 11.32 6.21
CA ASP A 41 12.00 11.97 6.42
C ASP A 41 13.17 11.07 6.03
N GLU A 42 13.09 9.76 6.29
CA GLU A 42 14.10 8.81 5.82
C GLU A 42 14.08 8.68 4.29
N LEU A 43 12.89 8.69 3.69
CA LEU A 43 12.71 8.66 2.24
C LEU A 43 13.29 9.92 1.57
N HIS A 44 13.18 11.09 2.21
CA HIS A 44 13.79 12.33 1.72
C HIS A 44 15.32 12.25 1.56
N ILE A 45 15.98 11.50 2.44
CA ILE A 45 17.44 11.36 2.47
C ILE A 45 17.95 10.38 1.40
N ILE A 46 17.21 9.28 1.18
CA ILE A 46 17.74 8.13 0.41
C ILE A 46 17.32 8.08 -1.06
N MET A 47 16.36 8.89 -1.50
CA MET A 47 15.84 8.85 -2.88
C MET A 47 15.46 10.22 -3.45
N LYS A 48 15.51 10.33 -4.78
CA LYS A 48 15.11 11.56 -5.49
C LYS A 48 13.60 11.77 -5.39
N ALA A 49 13.18 13.04 -5.47
CA ALA A 49 11.77 13.41 -5.38
C ALA A 49 10.88 12.70 -6.41
N SER A 50 11.31 12.60 -7.67
CA SER A 50 10.54 11.91 -8.72
C SER A 50 10.38 10.41 -8.44
N GLU A 51 11.46 9.75 -7.99
CA GLU A 51 11.46 8.31 -7.66
C GLU A 51 10.56 8.02 -6.44
N ARG A 52 10.57 8.92 -5.45
CA ARG A 52 9.70 8.87 -4.28
C ARG A 52 8.24 8.99 -4.66
N VAL A 53 7.88 9.99 -5.46
CA VAL A 53 6.48 10.18 -5.93
C VAL A 53 5.99 8.92 -6.63
N GLU A 54 6.77 8.38 -7.57
CA GLU A 54 6.39 7.13 -8.25
C GLU A 54 6.24 5.94 -7.30
N LEU A 55 7.12 5.81 -6.30
CA LEU A 55 7.07 4.73 -5.32
C LEU A 55 5.83 4.84 -4.43
N MET A 56 5.51 6.06 -3.97
CA MET A 56 4.31 6.33 -3.16
C MET A 56 3.03 6.07 -3.95
N GLU A 57 2.93 6.56 -5.18
CA GLU A 57 1.75 6.36 -6.03
C GLU A 57 1.50 4.88 -6.34
N LYS A 58 2.57 4.11 -6.62
CA LYS A 58 2.48 2.66 -6.87
C LYS A 58 2.04 1.90 -5.63
N ALA A 59 2.63 2.19 -4.46
CA ALA A 59 2.26 1.55 -3.21
C ALA A 59 0.79 1.85 -2.84
N LYS A 60 0.38 3.12 -2.93
CA LYS A 60 -1.01 3.55 -2.73
C LYS A 60 -1.97 2.80 -3.64
N SER A 61 -1.66 2.73 -4.93
CA SER A 61 -2.51 2.07 -5.92
C SER A 61 -2.68 0.58 -5.61
N ILE A 62 -1.61 -0.10 -5.17
CA ILE A 62 -1.70 -1.52 -4.79
C ILE A 62 -2.58 -1.69 -3.55
N ILE A 63 -2.42 -0.86 -2.53
CA ILE A 63 -3.24 -0.92 -1.31
C ILE A 63 -4.72 -0.75 -1.71
N LEU A 64 -5.06 0.31 -2.44
CA LEU A 64 -6.42 0.61 -2.89
C LEU A 64 -7.03 -0.53 -3.72
N LEU A 65 -6.28 -1.14 -4.65
CA LEU A 65 -6.77 -2.25 -5.48
C LEU A 65 -7.05 -3.54 -4.69
N ASN A 66 -6.57 -3.63 -3.44
CA ASN A 66 -6.79 -4.76 -2.54
C ASN A 66 -7.77 -4.41 -1.40
N LEU A 67 -8.55 -3.34 -1.56
CA LEU A 67 -9.71 -3.04 -0.71
C LEU A 67 -11.01 -3.43 -1.43
N ASN A 68 -12.03 -3.72 -0.63
CA ASN A 68 -13.43 -3.74 -1.05
C ASN A 68 -13.85 -2.32 -1.47
N ASP A 69 -14.79 -2.25 -2.39
CA ASP A 69 -15.42 -1.03 -2.89
C ASP A 69 -16.02 -0.16 -1.76
N GLU A 70 -16.59 -0.76 -0.71
CA GLU A 70 -17.10 -0.04 0.46
C GLU A 70 -15.96 0.71 1.18
N VAL A 71 -14.90 -0.01 1.56
CA VAL A 71 -13.72 0.56 2.22
C VAL A 71 -13.02 1.59 1.32
N LEU A 72 -12.96 1.33 0.01
CA LEU A 72 -12.40 2.24 -0.99
C LEU A 72 -13.09 3.62 -0.96
N ILE A 73 -14.40 3.66 -0.81
CA ILE A 73 -15.17 4.92 -0.74
C ILE A 73 -14.79 5.72 0.51
N GLU A 74 -14.54 5.05 1.64
CA GLU A 74 -14.19 5.72 2.91
C GLU A 74 -12.77 6.33 2.92
N VAL A 75 -11.88 5.76 2.11
CA VAL A 75 -10.46 6.14 2.10
C VAL A 75 -10.03 6.87 0.82
N VAL A 76 -10.94 7.11 -0.13
CA VAL A 76 -10.63 7.75 -1.42
C VAL A 76 -10.03 9.15 -1.28
N GLU A 77 -10.34 9.86 -0.19
CA GLU A 77 -9.84 11.21 0.07
C GLU A 77 -8.42 11.22 0.68
N GLU A 78 -7.92 10.09 1.17
CA GLU A 78 -6.58 9.99 1.77
C GLU A 78 -5.52 10.18 0.69
N LYS A 79 -4.66 11.19 0.86
CA LYS A 79 -3.65 11.56 -0.15
C LYS A 79 -2.37 10.74 -0.02
N ASP A 80 -2.04 10.31 1.19
CA ASP A 80 -0.76 9.70 1.56
C ASP A 80 -0.90 8.18 1.85
N PRO A 81 0.04 7.31 1.39
CA PRO A 81 -0.01 5.88 1.66
C PRO A 81 0.06 5.51 3.14
N THR A 82 0.82 6.26 3.95
CA THR A 82 0.97 6.01 5.39
C THR A 82 -0.30 6.38 6.14
N ALA A 83 -0.89 7.55 5.83
CA ALA A 83 -2.19 7.96 6.37
C ALA A 83 -3.30 6.96 6.00
N LEU A 84 -3.34 6.53 4.74
CA LEU A 84 -4.23 5.46 4.27
C LEU A 84 -4.02 4.18 5.07
N TRP A 85 -2.77 3.74 5.25
CA TRP A 85 -2.43 2.51 5.96
C TRP A 85 -2.81 2.52 7.44
N VAL A 86 -2.71 3.67 8.10
CA VAL A 86 -3.07 3.83 9.52
C VAL A 86 -4.59 3.88 9.73
N LYS A 87 -5.34 4.32 8.71
CA LYS A 87 -6.80 4.43 8.76
C LYS A 87 -7.52 3.09 8.58
N LEU A 88 -6.93 2.17 7.83
CA LEU A 88 -7.42 0.80 7.62
C LEU A 88 -7.28 -0.05 8.88
#